data_AF-A0AA42MCX0-F1
#
_entry.id   AF-A0AA42MCX0-F1
#
_cell.length_a   1.000
_cell.length_b   1.000
_cell.length_c   1.000
_cell.angle_alpha   90.00
_cell.angle_beta   90.00
_cell.angle_gamma   90.00
#
_symmetry.space_group_name_H-M   'P 1'
#
loop_
_entity.id
_entity.type
_entity.pdbx_description
1 polymer ?
#
loop_
_entity_poly.entity_id
_entity_poly.type
_entity_poly.pdbx_seq_one_letter_code
_entity_poly.pdbx_strand_id
1 'polypeptide(L)' 'FDALVSLAYNIGTNAFSKSTLVKKLNANDNRAAADQFDVWVNAGGKRMQGLVNRRAKEKALFLS' A
#
# COMPACT_ATOMS: atom_id res chain seq x y z
N PHE A 1 3.50 -5.71 -9.76
CA PHE A 1 4.63 -4.76 -9.73
C PHE A 1 4.12 -3.32 -9.68
N ASP A 2 3.30 -2.92 -10.65
CA ASP A 2 2.79 -1.53 -10.81
C ASP A 2 2.12 -0.95 -9.55
N ALA A 3 1.29 -1.73 -8.86
CA ALA A 3 0.65 -1.31 -7.61
C ALA A 3 1.65 -0.91 -6.51
N LEU A 4 2.77 -1.65 -6.40
CA LEU A 4 3.82 -1.38 -5.42
C LEU A 4 4.57 -0.09 -5.76
N VAL A 5 4.87 0.12 -7.04
CA VAL A 5 5.50 1.35 -7.54
C VAL A 5 4.58 2.56 -7.31
N SER A 6 3.28 2.44 -7.61
CA SER A 6 2.31 3.52 -7.36
C SER A 6 2.22 3.88 -5.88
N LEU A 7 2.20 2.88 -4.99
CA LEU A 7 2.20 3.12 -3.56
C LEU A 7 3.50 3.80 -3.11
N ALA A 8 4.66 3.27 -3.51
CA ALA A 8 5.97 3.82 -3.16
C ALA A 8 6.15 5.27 -3.64
N TYR A 9 5.63 5.60 -4.83
CA TYR A 9 5.60 6.97 -5.32
C TYR A 9 4.75 7.89 -4.43
N ASN A 10 3.62 7.40 -3.92
CA ASN A 10 2.72 8.21 -3.11
C ASN A 10 3.18 8.41 -1.66
N ILE A 11 3.72 7.37 -1.02
CA ILE A 11 4.10 7.42 0.40
C ILE A 11 5.60 7.67 0.60
N GLY A 12 6.38 7.66 -0.48
CA GLY A 12 7.83 7.77 -0.47
C GLY A 12 8.53 6.42 -0.28
N THR A 13 9.73 6.30 -0.86
CA THR A 13 10.50 5.04 -0.89
C THR A 13 10.95 4.57 0.50
N ASN A 14 11.30 5.49 1.40
CA ASN A 14 11.72 5.15 2.78
C ASN A 14 10.56 4.57 3.61
N ALA A 15 9.35 5.11 3.48
CA ALA A 15 8.17 4.58 4.16
C ALA A 15 7.78 3.22 3.57
N PHE A 16 7.84 3.09 2.25
CA PHE A 16 7.56 1.84 1.54
C PHE A 16 8.54 0.72 1.94
N SER A 17 9.85 0.95 1.87
CA SER A 17 10.87 -0.09 2.12
C SER A 17 10.83 -0.65 3.55
N LYS A 18 10.40 0.17 4.52
CA LYS A 18 10.28 -0.22 5.94
C LYS A 18 8.89 -0.73 6.32
N SER A 19 7.93 -0.71 5.38
CA SER A 19 6.53 -1.02 5.64
C SER A 19 6.31 -2.51 5.99
N THR A 20 5.26 -2.77 6.78
CA THR A 20 4.76 -4.13 7.00
C THR A 20 4.32 -4.80 5.70
N LEU A 21 3.90 -4.01 4.70
CA LEU A 21 3.58 -4.51 3.36
C LEU A 21 4.79 -5.23 2.74
N VAL A 22 5.96 -4.57 2.69
CA VAL A 22 7.18 -5.16 2.13
C VAL A 22 7.64 -6.38 2.94
N LYS A 23 7.51 -6.34 4.28
CA LYS A 23 7.83 -7.50 5.12
C LYS A 23 6.96 -8.72 4.77
N LYS A 24 5.65 -8.53 4.58
CA LYS A 24 4.72 -9.61 4.22
C LYS A 24 4.94 -10.10 2.79
N LEU A 25 5.17 -9.18 1.85
CA LEU A 25 5.52 -9.50 0.47
C LEU A 25 6.77 -10.39 0.40
N ASN A 26 7.83 -10.02 1.12
CA ASN A 26 9.08 -10.78 1.16
C ASN A 26 8.93 -12.16 1.85
N ALA A 27 7.91 -12.32 2.68
CA ALA A 27 7.54 -13.61 3.28
C ALA A 27 6.64 -14.46 2.35
N ASN A 28 6.41 -14.04 1.10
CA ASN A 28 5.48 -14.63 0.15
C ASN A 28 4.00 -14.62 0.61
N ASP A 29 3.66 -13.81 1.62
CA ASP A 29 2.29 -13.62 2.08
C ASP A 29 1.62 -12.49 1.29
N ASN A 30 1.29 -12.78 0.03
CA ASN A 30 0.72 -11.80 -0.90
C ASN A 30 -0.65 -11.29 -0.44
N ARG A 31 -1.48 -12.16 0.14
CA ARG A 31 -2.81 -11.74 0.64
C ARG A 31 -2.68 -10.74 1.77
N ALA A 32 -1.85 -11.03 2.76
CA ALA A 32 -1.70 -10.09 3.85
C ALA A 32 -0.91 -8.84 3.44
N ALA A 33 -0.01 -8.90 2.44
CA ALA A 33 0.60 -7.72 1.84
C ALA A 33 -0.44 -6.82 1.16
N ALA A 34 -1.42 -7.41 0.47
CA ALA A 34 -2.52 -6.67 -0.16
C ALA A 34 -3.37 -5.91 0.88
N ASP A 35 -3.61 -6.49 2.05
CA ASP A 35 -4.33 -5.81 3.15
C ASP A 35 -3.55 -4.63 3.73
N GLN A 36 -2.21 -4.61 3.57
CA GLN A 36 -1.39 -3.48 4.02
C GLN A 36 -1.49 -2.25 3.11
N PHE A 37 -2.21 -2.28 1.99
CA PHE A 37 -2.53 -1.04 1.28
C PHE A 37 -3.49 -0.17 2.10
N ASP A 38 -4.41 -0.77 2.85
CA ASP A 38 -5.52 -0.08 3.52
C ASP A 38 -5.07 0.79 4.72
N VAL A 39 -3.85 0.61 5.21
CA VAL A 39 -3.29 1.41 6.32
C VAL A 39 -2.74 2.77 5.85
N TRP A 40 -2.46 2.93 4.56
CA TRP A 40 -1.88 4.15 3.97
C TRP A 40 -2.96 5.10 3.47
N VAL A 41 -3.91 5.45 4.34
CA VAL A 41 -5.09 6.28 4.04
C VAL A 41 -5.16 7.61 4.82
N ASN A 42 -4.16 7.87 5.65
CA ASN A 42 -4.11 9.08 6.48
C ASN A 42 -3.13 10.10 5.91
N ALA A 43 -3.50 11.37 5.94
CA ALA A 43 -2.63 12.52 5.67
C ALA A 43 -2.93 13.64 6.67
N GLY A 44 -1.90 14.30 7.20
CA GLY A 44 -2.08 15.35 8.22
C GLY A 44 -2.84 14.87 9.47
N GLY A 45 -2.67 13.61 9.86
CA GLY A 45 -3.37 13.00 11.00
C GLY A 45 -4.85 12.67 10.77
N LYS A 46 -5.37 12.88 9.55
CA LYS A 46 -6.77 12.62 9.21
C LYS A 46 -6.89 11.55 8.13
N ARG A 47 -7.94 10.75 8.21
CA ARG A 47 -8.31 9.79 7.16
C ARG A 47 -8.82 10.53 5.94
N MET A 48 -8.28 10.20 4.76
CA MET A 48 -8.61 10.87 3.50
C MET A 48 -9.36 9.91 2.57
N GLN A 49 -10.60 10.24 2.19
CA GLN A 49 -11.40 9.39 1.31
C GLN A 49 -10.74 9.16 -0.05
N GLY A 50 -10.05 10.17 -0.60
CA GLY A 50 -9.29 10.02 -1.85
C GLY A 50 -8.18 8.97 -1.74
N LEU A 51 -7.51 8.87 -0.59
CA LEU A 51 -6.50 7.84 -0.37
C LEU A 51 -7.15 6.46 -0.20
N VAL A 52 -8.27 6.36 0.51
CA VAL A 52 -9.04 5.09 0.61
C VAL A 52 -9.37 4.56 -0.78
N ASN A 53 -9.92 5.39 -1.66
CA ASN A 53 -10.27 5.00 -3.02
C ASN A 53 -9.03 4.61 -3.84
N ARG A 54 -7.91 5.32 -3.66
CA ARG A 54 -6.64 5.00 -4.32
C ARG A 54 -6.08 3.65 -3.86
N ARG A 55 -6.06 3.39 -2.56
CA ARG A 55 -5.58 2.12 -1.96
C ARG A 55 -6.41 0.94 -2.43
N ALA A 56 -7.73 1.08 -2.53
CA ALA A 56 -8.60 0.03 -3.05
C ALA A 56 -8.26 -0.35 -4.51
N LYS A 57 -7.98 0.65 -5.38
CA LYS A 57 -7.56 0.40 -6.77
C LYS A 57 -6.18 -0.25 -6.85
N GLU A 58 -5.22 0.23 -6.07
CA GLU A 58 -3.87 -0.34 -6.02
C GLU A 58 -3.89 -1.78 -5.47
N LYS A 59 -4.70 -2.06 -4.45
CA LYS A 59 -4.92 -3.41 -3.90
C LYS A 59 -5.52 -4.35 -4.94
N ALA A 60 -6.54 -3.90 -5.67
CA ALA A 60 -7.15 -4.67 -6.75
C ALA A 60 -6.14 -5.00 -7.86
N LEU A 61 -5.33 -4.02 -8.28
CA LEU A 61 -4.26 -4.22 -9.26
C LEU A 61 -3.13 -5.12 -8.74
N PHE A 62 -2.88 -5.13 -7.42
CA PHE A 62 -1.88 -6.01 -6.83
C PHE A 62 -2.33 -7.48 -6.82
N LEU A 63 -3.64 -7.73 -6.76
CA LEU A 63 -4.24 -9.07 -6.70
C LEU A 63 -4.68 -9.63 -8.07
N SER A 64 -4.56 -8.83 -9.14
CA SER A 64 -4.89 -9.24 -10.51
C SER A 64 -3.81 -10.10 -11.15
#